data_AF-A0A1Y2PGX2-F1
#
_entry.id   AF-A0A1Y2PGX2-F1
#
_cell.length_a   1.000
_cell.length_b   1.000
_cell.length_c   1.000
_cell.angle_alpha   90.00
_cell.angle_beta   90.00
_cell.angle_gamma   90.00
#
_symmetry.space_group_name_H-M   'P 1'
#
loop_
_entity.id
_entity.type
_entity.pdbx_description
1 polymer ?
#
loop_
_entity_poly.entity_id
_entity_poly.type
_entity_poly.pdbx_seq_one_letter_code
_entity_poly.pdbx_strand_id
1 'polypeptide(L)'
;MNLKRRIMIKKMFTLSAFIVIIVVSSCISCSKNDTIIGVNPSDTNSLEAYLKANADYVHNINGFYIVGSATKPKEASPSTTTGKDIFDHSIRLFSSFLDQNNDGIIDDDKKELNKWLAQKLVFISGPLSMVDKISESNQVAGKGLYGMSMQTDNWPYVKGYNGKGWTINKLISSTWRPNNMNALWEEVFHTITEAYSRVDSEFKFTTGGALRTYMDDDINAKTYDISEQNAAENGNYDKVTAVNEYIHQIWAINFAGQNQSLNSHQKKALEFMKKKNVPMSVNANYSKMLGTKIK
;
A
#
# COMPACT_ATOMS: atom_id res chain seq x y z
N MET A 1 -30.09 60.17 10.04
CA MET A 1 -31.50 60.60 10.13
C MET A 1 -31.73 61.66 9.06
N ASN A 2 -32.66 61.40 8.14
CA ASN A 2 -33.23 62.29 7.11
C ASN A 2 -32.34 62.93 6.01
N LEU A 3 -32.76 63.11 4.76
CA LEU A 3 -33.73 62.47 3.86
C LEU A 3 -33.69 63.25 2.53
N LYS A 4 -33.71 62.56 1.38
CA LYS A 4 -34.33 62.98 0.08
C LYS A 4 -33.65 64.13 -0.72
N ARG A 5 -33.68 64.20 -2.05
CA ARG A 5 -34.49 63.49 -3.08
C ARG A 5 -33.95 63.76 -4.50
N ARG A 6 -33.98 62.71 -5.35
CA ARG A 6 -34.47 62.58 -6.76
C ARG A 6 -34.02 63.61 -7.82
N ILE A 7 -33.67 63.20 -9.04
CA ILE A 7 -34.53 62.84 -10.21
C ILE A 7 -33.53 62.25 -11.26
N MET A 8 -33.56 61.01 -11.77
CA MET A 8 -34.50 60.20 -12.59
C MET A 8 -34.69 60.66 -14.05
N ILE A 9 -34.60 59.68 -14.99
CA ILE A 9 -35.14 59.64 -16.39
C ILE A 9 -34.15 60.19 -17.46
N LYS A 10 -33.77 59.57 -18.61
CA LYS A 10 -34.29 58.52 -19.54
C LYS A 10 -33.09 58.01 -20.40
N LYS A 11 -33.00 56.70 -20.74
CA LYS A 11 -33.14 56.08 -22.10
C LYS A 11 -32.30 56.74 -23.23
N MET A 12 -31.59 56.06 -24.13
CA MET A 12 -31.81 54.78 -24.82
C MET A 12 -30.57 54.44 -25.68
N PHE A 13 -30.26 53.14 -25.78
CA PHE A 13 -29.70 52.38 -26.93
C PHE A 13 -28.71 53.03 -27.90
N THR A 14 -27.54 52.41 -28.03
CA THR A 14 -27.12 51.86 -29.33
C THR A 14 -26.27 50.61 -29.15
N LEU A 15 -26.66 49.59 -29.90
CA LEU A 15 -26.11 48.26 -30.00
C LEU A 15 -24.83 48.33 -30.85
N SER A 16 -23.72 47.75 -30.41
CA SER A 16 -22.63 47.35 -31.30
C SER A 16 -22.00 46.09 -30.74
N ALA A 17 -22.35 45.00 -31.41
CA ALA A 17 -21.86 43.67 -31.15
C ALA A 17 -20.35 43.60 -31.43
N PHE A 18 -19.56 43.37 -30.39
CA PHE A 18 -18.24 42.76 -30.54
C PHE A 18 -18.34 41.34 -29.98
N ILE A 19 -18.55 40.40 -30.91
CA ILE A 19 -18.33 38.99 -30.67
C ILE A 19 -16.81 38.82 -30.59
N VAL A 20 -16.27 38.71 -29.38
CA VAL A 20 -14.92 38.20 -29.16
C VAL A 20 -15.05 36.70 -29.00
N ILE A 21 -14.78 35.96 -30.09
CA ILE A 21 -14.52 34.53 -30.02
C ILE A 21 -13.17 34.38 -29.33
N ILE A 22 -13.18 34.20 -28.01
CA ILE A 22 -12.03 33.63 -27.32
C ILE A 22 -12.03 32.15 -27.67
N VAL A 23 -11.21 31.77 -28.65
CA VAL A 23 -10.78 30.39 -28.84
C VAL A 23 -9.98 30.03 -27.58
N VAL A 24 -10.66 29.45 -26.59
CA VAL A 24 -9.98 28.70 -25.53
C VAL A 24 -9.39 27.49 -26.23
N SER A 25 -8.18 27.65 -26.73
CA SER A 25 -7.36 26.55 -27.19
C SER A 25 -7.07 25.72 -25.96
N SER A 26 -7.89 24.69 -25.76
CA SER A 26 -7.65 23.61 -24.82
C SER A 26 -6.29 23.01 -25.18
N CYS A 27 -5.24 23.49 -24.51
CA CYS A 27 -4.01 22.73 -24.37
C CYS A 27 -4.42 21.49 -23.59
N ILE A 28 -4.79 20.45 -24.33
CA ILE A 28 -4.69 19.07 -23.88
C ILE A 28 -3.19 18.90 -23.62
N SER A 29 -2.79 19.23 -22.40
CA SER A 29 -1.51 18.81 -21.87
C SER A 29 -1.63 17.30 -21.76
N CYS A 30 -1.18 16.59 -22.80
CA CYS A 30 -0.70 15.25 -22.64
C CYS A 30 0.48 15.33 -21.67
N SER A 31 0.19 15.36 -20.37
CA SER A 31 1.16 15.03 -19.34
C SER A 31 1.53 13.58 -19.58
N LYS A 32 2.57 13.37 -20.39
CA LYS A 32 3.35 12.14 -20.30
C LYS A 32 3.85 12.12 -18.86
N ASN A 33 3.28 11.24 -18.06
CA ASN A 33 3.67 10.99 -16.67
C ASN A 33 5.05 10.28 -16.59
N ASP A 34 5.98 10.61 -17.50
CA ASP A 34 7.35 10.12 -17.52
C ASP A 34 8.24 11.04 -16.68
N THR A 35 7.78 11.43 -15.48
CA THR A 35 8.73 11.96 -14.50
C THR A 35 9.43 10.75 -13.90
N ILE A 36 10.36 10.18 -14.66
CA ILE A 36 11.37 9.25 -14.16
C ILE A 36 12.12 10.03 -13.09
N ILE A 37 11.83 9.73 -11.83
CA ILE A 37 12.56 10.22 -10.67
C ILE A 37 14.03 9.96 -10.95
N GLY A 38 14.89 10.96 -10.73
CA GLY A 38 16.33 10.93 -11.03
C GLY A 38 17.09 9.85 -10.26
N VAL A 39 16.90 8.60 -10.65
CA VAL A 39 17.76 7.47 -10.32
C VAL A 39 18.80 7.41 -11.42
N ASN A 40 20.08 7.32 -11.06
CA ASN A 40 21.16 7.17 -12.04
C ASN A 40 20.80 5.98 -12.96
N PRO A 41 20.71 6.17 -14.29
CA PRO A 41 20.28 5.13 -15.23
C PRO A 41 21.15 3.85 -15.18
N SER A 42 22.37 3.95 -14.66
CA SER A 42 23.28 2.80 -14.46
C SER A 42 22.84 1.86 -13.34
N ASP A 43 22.13 2.37 -12.32
CA ASP A 43 21.75 1.59 -11.12
C ASP A 43 20.42 0.85 -11.30
N THR A 44 19.48 1.41 -12.07
CA THR A 44 18.22 0.76 -12.44
C THR A 44 18.43 -0.35 -13.47
N ASN A 45 19.30 -0.14 -14.45
CA ASN A 45 19.60 -1.15 -15.46
C ASN A 45 20.23 -2.42 -14.87
N SER A 46 21.01 -2.31 -13.79
CA SER A 46 21.59 -3.49 -13.12
C SER A 46 20.59 -4.23 -12.23
N LEU A 47 19.70 -3.52 -11.53
CA LEU A 47 18.65 -4.16 -10.72
C LEU A 47 17.63 -4.87 -11.61
N GLU A 48 17.10 -4.20 -12.63
CA GLU A 48 16.10 -4.80 -13.52
C GLU A 48 16.64 -6.04 -14.23
N ALA A 49 17.86 -5.95 -14.79
CA ALA A 49 18.51 -7.09 -15.44
C ALA A 49 18.68 -8.27 -14.47
N TYR A 50 19.09 -7.99 -13.23
CA TYR A 50 19.19 -9.00 -12.18
C TYR A 50 17.84 -9.65 -11.88
N LEU A 51 16.79 -8.86 -11.69
CA LEU A 51 15.44 -9.37 -11.41
C LEU A 51 14.92 -10.23 -12.58
N LYS A 52 15.10 -9.79 -13.83
CA LYS A 52 14.72 -10.58 -15.03
C LYS A 52 15.46 -11.91 -15.14
N ALA A 53 16.69 -11.98 -14.65
CA ALA A 53 17.48 -13.19 -14.63
C ALA A 53 17.10 -14.16 -13.49
N ASN A 54 16.48 -13.65 -12.41
CA ASN A 54 16.24 -14.43 -11.19
C ASN A 54 14.76 -14.64 -10.84
N ALA A 55 13.83 -14.02 -11.58
CA ALA A 55 12.39 -14.20 -11.43
C ALA A 55 11.75 -14.63 -12.75
N ASP A 56 10.61 -15.31 -12.68
CA ASP A 56 9.84 -15.70 -13.87
C ASP A 56 9.00 -14.54 -14.39
N TYR A 57 8.50 -13.70 -13.48
CA TYR A 57 7.70 -12.52 -13.79
C TYR A 57 8.29 -11.27 -13.15
N VAL A 58 8.25 -10.16 -13.88
CA VAL A 58 8.74 -8.86 -13.40
C VAL A 58 7.79 -7.75 -13.86
N HIS A 59 7.39 -6.89 -12.92
CA HIS A 59 6.55 -5.73 -13.17
C HIS A 59 7.13 -4.50 -12.47
N ASN A 60 6.95 -3.33 -13.07
CA ASN A 60 7.47 -2.07 -12.56
C ASN A 60 6.35 -1.03 -12.44
N ILE A 61 6.17 -0.45 -11.26
CA ILE A 61 5.29 0.70 -11.02
C ILE A 61 6.16 1.91 -10.67
N ASN A 62 6.59 2.66 -11.69
CA ASN A 62 7.43 3.86 -11.56
C ASN A 62 8.68 3.64 -10.69
N GLY A 63 9.40 2.55 -10.93
CA GLY A 63 10.62 2.19 -10.20
C GLY A 63 10.40 1.23 -9.02
N PHE A 64 9.16 1.04 -8.55
CA PHE A 64 8.86 -0.02 -7.59
C PHE A 64 8.72 -1.36 -8.31
N TYR A 65 9.61 -2.31 -8.01
CA TYR A 65 9.61 -3.62 -8.65
C TYR A 65 8.80 -4.64 -7.85
N ILE A 66 7.95 -5.36 -8.56
CA ILE A 66 7.19 -6.52 -8.10
C ILE A 66 7.66 -7.70 -8.94
N VAL A 67 8.08 -8.79 -8.30
CA VAL A 67 8.59 -9.98 -8.98
C VAL A 67 7.92 -11.24 -8.50
N GLY A 68 7.85 -12.25 -9.36
CA GLY A 68 7.17 -13.49 -9.05
C GLY A 68 7.80 -14.75 -9.65
N SER A 69 7.48 -15.90 -9.07
CA SER A 69 7.80 -17.22 -9.62
C SER A 69 6.62 -17.84 -10.36
N ALA A 70 6.91 -18.66 -11.35
CA ALA A 70 5.96 -19.57 -12.00
C ALA A 70 5.72 -20.85 -11.18
N THR A 71 6.50 -21.06 -10.10
CA THR A 71 6.36 -22.23 -9.21
C THR A 71 4.94 -22.29 -8.64
N LYS A 72 4.37 -23.50 -8.63
CA LYS A 72 3.02 -23.70 -8.11
C LYS A 72 3.00 -23.43 -6.59
N PRO A 73 2.10 -22.58 -6.08
CA PRO A 73 1.96 -22.37 -4.64
C PRO A 73 1.50 -23.65 -3.93
N LYS A 74 2.04 -23.90 -2.74
CA LYS A 74 1.72 -25.09 -1.94
C LYS A 74 0.38 -24.94 -1.24
N GLU A 75 0.12 -23.75 -0.68
CA GLU A 75 -1.06 -23.47 0.15
C GLU A 75 -2.00 -22.51 -0.57
N ALA A 76 -2.66 -22.99 -1.64
CA ALA A 76 -3.56 -22.15 -2.44
C ALA A 76 -4.98 -22.72 -2.55
N SER A 77 -5.96 -21.83 -2.45
CA SER A 77 -7.37 -22.11 -2.66
C SER A 77 -7.95 -21.19 -3.76
N PRO A 78 -8.42 -21.75 -4.89
CA PRO A 78 -8.44 -23.18 -5.24
C PRO A 78 -7.03 -23.73 -5.55
N SER A 79 -6.88 -25.05 -5.50
CA SER A 79 -5.61 -25.76 -5.77
C SER A 79 -5.12 -25.65 -7.24
N THR A 80 -5.95 -25.07 -8.10
CA THR A 80 -5.64 -24.72 -9.50
C THR A 80 -4.94 -23.37 -9.63
N THR A 81 -4.79 -22.61 -8.54
CA THR A 81 -4.05 -21.34 -8.53
C THR A 81 -2.60 -21.56 -8.95
N THR A 82 -2.11 -20.69 -9.83
CA THR A 82 -0.73 -20.68 -10.35
C THR A 82 0.11 -19.60 -9.67
N GLY A 83 1.43 -19.68 -9.77
CA GLY A 83 2.32 -18.58 -9.34
C GLY A 83 2.01 -17.26 -10.06
N LYS A 84 1.59 -17.33 -11.33
CA LYS A 84 1.14 -16.16 -12.10
C LYS A 84 -0.13 -15.52 -11.50
N ASP A 85 -1.08 -16.31 -11.01
CA ASP A 85 -2.29 -15.76 -10.37
C ASP A 85 -1.93 -14.90 -9.15
N ILE A 86 -0.98 -15.37 -8.32
CA ILE A 86 -0.51 -14.65 -7.12
C ILE A 86 0.26 -13.39 -7.52
N PHE A 87 1.16 -13.48 -8.50
CA PHE A 87 1.90 -12.34 -9.04
C PHE A 87 0.99 -11.27 -9.63
N ASP A 88 0.04 -11.65 -10.49
CA ASP A 88 -0.91 -10.69 -11.07
C ASP A 88 -1.80 -10.06 -9.97
N HIS A 89 -2.12 -10.80 -8.92
CA HIS A 89 -2.92 -10.30 -7.81
C HIS A 89 -2.12 -9.31 -6.95
N SER A 90 -0.83 -9.54 -6.71
CA SER A 90 0.00 -8.59 -5.97
C SER A 90 0.06 -7.23 -6.68
N ILE A 91 0.22 -7.23 -8.00
CA ILE A 91 0.18 -6.01 -8.83
C ILE A 91 -1.16 -5.29 -8.68
N ARG A 92 -2.28 -6.02 -8.75
CA ARG A 92 -3.62 -5.43 -8.58
C ARG A 92 -3.83 -4.83 -7.19
N LEU A 93 -3.31 -5.47 -6.14
CA LEU A 93 -3.42 -4.94 -4.78
C LEU A 93 -2.59 -3.66 -4.61
N PHE A 94 -1.33 -3.65 -5.03
CA PHE A 94 -0.52 -2.42 -5.03
C PHE A 94 -1.15 -1.33 -5.89
N SER A 95 -1.67 -1.69 -7.06
CA SER A 95 -2.38 -0.76 -7.94
C SER A 95 -3.59 -0.14 -7.23
N SER A 96 -4.42 -0.96 -6.57
CA SER A 96 -5.57 -0.46 -5.81
C SER A 96 -5.17 0.42 -4.63
N PHE A 97 -4.06 0.13 -3.94
CA PHE A 97 -3.58 0.98 -2.85
C PHE A 97 -3.07 2.34 -3.33
N LEU A 98 -2.57 2.42 -4.56
CA LEU A 98 -2.06 3.64 -5.18
C LEU A 98 -3.12 4.42 -5.97
N ASP A 99 -4.22 3.76 -6.37
CA ASP A 99 -5.35 4.34 -7.08
C ASP A 99 -6.65 3.99 -6.33
N GLN A 100 -6.96 4.79 -5.31
CA GLN A 100 -8.15 4.65 -4.47
C GLN A 100 -9.41 5.14 -5.20
N ASN A 101 -9.28 6.01 -6.20
CA ASN A 101 -10.41 6.51 -6.99
C ASN A 101 -10.82 5.56 -8.14
N ASN A 102 -9.96 4.60 -8.48
CA ASN A 102 -10.10 3.57 -9.52
C ASN A 102 -10.05 4.08 -10.98
N ASP A 103 -9.48 5.25 -11.26
CA ASP A 103 -9.36 5.85 -12.59
C ASP A 103 -8.19 5.29 -13.43
N GLY A 104 -7.33 4.47 -12.83
CA GLY A 104 -6.18 3.83 -13.48
C GLY A 104 -4.92 4.69 -13.46
N ILE A 105 -4.89 5.71 -12.61
CA ILE A 105 -3.78 6.62 -12.41
C ILE A 105 -3.45 6.62 -10.92
N ILE A 106 -2.16 6.72 -10.57
CA ILE A 106 -1.76 6.90 -9.18
C ILE A 106 -2.35 8.22 -8.66
N ASP A 107 -3.11 8.15 -7.58
CA ASP A 107 -3.69 9.32 -6.93
C ASP A 107 -2.60 10.31 -6.50
N ASP A 108 -2.90 11.60 -6.60
CA ASP A 108 -1.95 12.66 -6.27
C ASP A 108 -1.37 12.53 -4.85
N ASP A 109 -2.20 12.14 -3.88
CA ASP A 109 -1.80 11.93 -2.49
C ASP A 109 -1.13 10.57 -2.23
N LYS A 110 -0.93 9.74 -3.27
CA LYS A 110 -0.22 8.45 -3.23
C LYS A 110 1.09 8.45 -4.03
N LYS A 111 1.40 9.53 -4.76
CA LYS A 111 2.67 9.66 -5.50
C LYS A 111 3.90 9.54 -4.60
N GLU A 112 3.87 10.17 -3.42
CA GLU A 112 5.00 10.12 -2.50
C GLU A 112 5.17 8.72 -1.89
N LEU A 113 4.07 8.01 -1.59
CA LEU A 113 4.11 6.60 -1.21
C LEU A 113 4.73 5.72 -2.29
N ASN A 114 4.33 5.88 -3.56
CA ASN A 114 4.93 5.14 -4.68
C ASN A 114 6.44 5.39 -4.81
N LYS A 115 6.88 6.63 -4.59
CA LYS A 115 8.31 6.97 -4.55
C LYS A 115 9.02 6.26 -3.39
N TRP A 116 8.45 6.21 -2.19
CA TRP A 116 9.06 5.52 -1.06
C TRP A 116 9.15 4.02 -1.28
N LEU A 117 8.11 3.40 -1.86
CA LEU A 117 8.14 2.01 -2.30
C LEU A 117 9.33 1.77 -3.26
N ALA A 118 9.47 2.59 -4.30
CA ALA A 118 10.56 2.46 -5.28
C ALA A 118 11.96 2.64 -4.67
N GLN A 119 12.11 3.52 -3.68
CA GLN A 119 13.41 3.85 -3.07
C GLN A 119 13.84 2.88 -1.97
N LYS A 120 12.90 2.13 -1.38
CA LYS A 120 13.16 1.35 -0.16
C LYS A 120 12.87 -0.13 -0.31
N LEU A 121 12.07 -0.54 -1.30
CA LEU A 121 11.44 -1.86 -1.30
C LEU A 121 11.47 -2.54 -2.67
N VAL A 122 11.49 -3.87 -2.63
CA VAL A 122 11.11 -4.77 -3.71
C VAL A 122 10.10 -5.77 -3.15
N PHE A 123 9.06 -6.11 -3.91
CA PHE A 123 8.10 -7.13 -3.49
C PHE A 123 8.33 -8.44 -4.26
N ILE A 124 8.42 -9.56 -3.54
CA ILE A 124 8.81 -10.86 -4.10
C ILE A 124 7.75 -11.91 -3.74
N SER A 125 7.03 -12.45 -4.72
CA SER A 125 6.09 -13.56 -4.50
C SER A 125 6.61 -14.88 -5.10
N GLY A 126 7.05 -15.81 -4.27
CA GLY A 126 7.61 -17.08 -4.74
C GLY A 126 7.98 -18.03 -3.60
N PRO A 127 8.63 -19.17 -3.89
CA PRO A 127 9.16 -20.06 -2.87
C PRO A 127 10.20 -19.35 -2.00
N LEU A 128 10.33 -19.75 -0.74
CA LEU A 128 11.28 -19.14 0.22
C LEU A 128 12.70 -19.06 -0.34
N SER A 129 13.17 -20.11 -1.04
CA SER A 129 14.51 -20.13 -1.65
C SER A 129 14.73 -19.04 -2.71
N MET A 130 13.69 -18.64 -3.44
CA MET A 130 13.75 -17.51 -4.37
C MET A 130 13.71 -16.17 -3.62
N VAL A 131 12.87 -16.08 -2.59
CA VAL A 131 12.75 -14.90 -1.74
C VAL A 131 14.10 -14.58 -1.12
N ASP A 132 14.73 -15.53 -0.43
CA ASP A 132 16.03 -15.35 0.24
C ASP A 132 17.11 -14.94 -0.78
N LYS A 133 17.20 -15.67 -1.91
CA LYS A 133 18.18 -15.39 -2.96
C LYS A 133 18.11 -13.95 -3.48
N ILE A 134 16.89 -13.45 -3.74
CA ILE A 134 16.71 -12.09 -4.28
C ILE A 134 16.93 -11.05 -3.19
N SER A 135 16.29 -11.23 -2.03
CA SER A 135 16.34 -10.28 -0.90
C SER A 135 17.76 -10.04 -0.41
N GLU A 136 18.55 -11.10 -0.25
CA GLU A 136 19.93 -11.04 0.29
C GLU A 136 20.97 -10.61 -0.76
N SER A 137 20.59 -10.49 -2.03
CA SER A 137 21.54 -10.16 -3.09
C SER A 137 22.12 -8.75 -2.96
N ASN A 138 23.36 -8.56 -3.42
CA ASN A 138 23.96 -7.22 -3.51
C ASN A 138 23.18 -6.26 -4.42
N GLN A 139 22.33 -6.76 -5.32
CA GLN A 139 21.50 -5.94 -6.17
C GLN A 139 20.26 -5.39 -5.43
N VAL A 140 19.83 -6.05 -4.34
CA VAL A 140 18.72 -5.61 -3.49
C VAL A 140 19.25 -5.06 -2.17
N ALA A 141 19.70 -5.92 -1.25
CA ALA A 141 20.23 -5.53 0.06
C ALA A 141 21.45 -4.60 -0.06
N GLY A 142 22.37 -4.89 -0.99
CA GLY A 142 23.56 -4.05 -1.21
C GLY A 142 23.24 -2.64 -1.73
N LYS A 143 22.05 -2.43 -2.30
CA LYS A 143 21.52 -1.12 -2.71
C LYS A 143 20.63 -0.47 -1.65
N GLY A 144 20.52 -1.07 -0.46
CA GLY A 144 19.68 -0.59 0.64
C GLY A 144 18.18 -0.81 0.43
N LEU A 145 17.79 -1.66 -0.52
CA LEU A 145 16.41 -2.10 -0.68
C LEU A 145 16.11 -3.26 0.27
N TYR A 146 14.88 -3.30 0.76
CA TYR A 146 14.37 -4.38 1.58
C TYR A 146 13.39 -5.24 0.78
N GLY A 147 13.57 -6.56 0.83
CA GLY A 147 12.68 -7.52 0.19
C GLY A 147 11.49 -7.84 1.08
N MET A 148 10.33 -7.29 0.77
CA MET A 148 9.05 -7.77 1.30
C MET A 148 8.56 -8.92 0.43
N SER A 149 7.84 -9.89 1.00
CA SER A 149 7.56 -11.11 0.26
C SER A 149 6.19 -11.70 0.51
N MET A 150 5.76 -12.57 -0.39
CA MET A 150 4.73 -13.58 -0.16
C MET A 150 5.36 -14.94 -0.43
N GLN A 151 5.56 -15.74 0.62
CA GLN A 151 6.19 -17.07 0.54
C GLN A 151 5.16 -18.13 0.11
N THR A 152 5.14 -18.44 -1.19
CA THR A 152 4.09 -19.27 -1.80
C THR A 152 4.11 -20.75 -1.39
N ASP A 153 5.21 -21.19 -0.78
CA ASP A 153 5.41 -22.53 -0.22
C ASP A 153 5.05 -22.65 1.27
N ASN A 154 4.91 -21.52 1.96
CA ASN A 154 4.68 -21.47 3.41
C ASN A 154 3.35 -20.81 3.81
N TRP A 155 2.82 -19.90 2.98
CA TRP A 155 1.71 -19.04 3.38
C TRP A 155 0.45 -19.24 2.53
N PRO A 156 -0.74 -19.15 3.16
CA PRO A 156 -2.00 -19.41 2.50
C PRO A 156 -2.40 -18.29 1.52
N TYR A 157 -2.82 -18.69 0.33
CA TYR A 157 -3.42 -17.81 -0.68
C TYR A 157 -4.87 -18.21 -0.96
N VAL A 158 -5.78 -17.26 -0.88
CA VAL A 158 -7.21 -17.46 -1.13
C VAL A 158 -7.69 -16.50 -2.22
N LYS A 159 -7.92 -17.02 -3.44
CA LYS A 159 -8.22 -16.20 -4.64
C LYS A 159 -9.47 -15.33 -4.50
N GLY A 160 -10.48 -15.82 -3.78
CA GLY A 160 -11.76 -15.13 -3.57
C GLY A 160 -11.81 -14.24 -2.32
N TYR A 161 -10.70 -14.07 -1.60
CA TYR A 161 -10.67 -13.23 -0.41
C TYR A 161 -10.93 -11.76 -0.78
N ASN A 162 -11.84 -11.12 -0.04
CA ASN A 162 -12.25 -9.73 -0.27
C ASN A 162 -12.13 -8.85 0.98
N GLY A 163 -11.43 -9.32 2.01
CA GLY A 163 -11.26 -8.62 3.28
C GLY A 163 -12.49 -8.59 4.19
N LYS A 164 -13.60 -9.25 3.83
CA LYS A 164 -14.88 -9.23 4.57
C LYS A 164 -15.42 -10.64 4.81
N GLY A 165 -16.58 -10.73 5.47
CA GLY A 165 -17.30 -12.00 5.71
C GLY A 165 -16.90 -12.72 7.01
N TRP A 166 -16.19 -12.03 7.89
CA TRP A 166 -15.81 -12.50 9.23
C TRP A 166 -16.23 -11.47 10.28
N THR A 167 -16.37 -11.89 11.53
CA THR A 167 -16.70 -11.00 12.65
C THR A 167 -15.64 -11.10 13.74
N ILE A 168 -15.41 -9.99 14.44
CA ILE A 168 -14.53 -9.95 15.62
C ILE A 168 -15.19 -9.13 16.71
N ASN A 169 -15.13 -9.61 17.96
CA ASN A 169 -15.62 -8.87 19.11
C ASN A 169 -14.59 -7.87 19.64
N LYS A 170 -13.32 -8.29 19.75
CA LYS A 170 -12.19 -7.48 20.22
C LYS A 170 -10.89 -7.98 19.62
N LEU A 171 -9.98 -7.08 19.31
CA LEU A 171 -8.59 -7.40 18.99
C LEU A 171 -7.77 -7.47 20.29
N ILE A 172 -7.31 -8.66 20.67
CA ILE A 172 -6.63 -8.89 21.96
C ILE A 172 -5.25 -9.54 21.84
N SER A 173 -4.85 -10.00 20.65
CA SER A 173 -3.58 -10.72 20.46
C SER A 173 -3.04 -10.56 19.04
N SER A 174 -1.71 -10.59 18.90
CA SER A 174 -1.02 -10.64 17.60
C SER A 174 -1.30 -11.91 16.80
N THR A 175 -1.74 -12.99 17.46
CA THR A 175 -2.10 -14.26 16.78
C THR A 175 -3.43 -14.21 16.04
N TRP A 176 -4.24 -13.17 16.24
CA TRP A 176 -5.54 -13.07 15.58
C TRP A 176 -5.39 -12.84 14.07
N ARG A 177 -6.05 -13.69 13.27
CA ARG A 177 -6.29 -13.50 11.83
C ARG A 177 -7.69 -14.03 11.48
N PRO A 178 -8.36 -13.52 10.43
CA PRO A 178 -9.53 -14.19 9.87
C PRO A 178 -9.19 -15.63 9.40
N ASN A 179 -10.07 -16.60 9.62
CA ASN A 179 -9.80 -18.02 9.28
C ASN A 179 -9.47 -18.27 7.80
N ASN A 180 -9.93 -17.39 6.90
CA ASN A 180 -9.72 -17.46 5.46
C ASN A 180 -8.84 -16.31 4.95
N MET A 181 -8.02 -15.72 5.82
CA MET A 181 -7.12 -14.63 5.46
C MET A 181 -6.25 -15.03 4.27
N ASN A 182 -6.16 -14.16 3.28
CA ASN A 182 -5.18 -14.30 2.21
C ASN A 182 -3.89 -13.59 2.65
N ALA A 183 -2.82 -14.35 2.87
CA ALA A 183 -1.55 -13.79 3.32
C ALA A 183 -1.00 -12.74 2.33
N LEU A 184 -1.33 -12.84 1.04
CA LEU A 184 -0.92 -11.81 0.07
C LEU A 184 -1.49 -10.43 0.40
N TRP A 185 -2.71 -10.34 0.95
CA TRP A 185 -3.29 -9.05 1.37
C TRP A 185 -2.51 -8.43 2.53
N GLU A 186 -2.15 -9.27 3.50
CA GLU A 186 -1.33 -8.89 4.65
C GLU A 186 0.04 -8.39 4.19
N GLU A 187 0.75 -9.17 3.38
CA GLU A 187 2.10 -8.85 2.96
C GLU A 187 2.18 -7.62 2.06
N VAL A 188 1.18 -7.41 1.20
CA VAL A 188 1.09 -6.17 0.41
C VAL A 188 0.86 -4.98 1.34
N PHE A 189 -0.05 -5.09 2.32
CA PHE A 189 -0.27 -4.02 3.28
C PHE A 189 0.97 -3.74 4.15
N HIS A 190 1.64 -4.79 4.65
CA HIS A 190 2.92 -4.68 5.35
C HIS A 190 3.96 -3.97 4.51
N THR A 191 3.99 -4.21 3.19
CA THR A 191 4.90 -3.49 2.29
C THR A 191 4.57 -2.00 2.21
N ILE A 192 3.29 -1.64 2.19
CA ILE A 192 2.84 -0.25 2.22
C ILE A 192 3.32 0.43 3.51
N THR A 193 3.03 -0.15 4.68
CA THR A 193 3.37 0.44 5.98
C THR A 193 4.87 0.44 6.25
N GLU A 194 5.61 -0.54 5.72
CA GLU A 194 7.07 -0.57 5.78
C GLU A 194 7.70 0.56 4.94
N ALA A 195 7.06 0.98 3.84
CA ALA A 195 7.50 2.16 3.09
C ALA A 195 7.43 3.42 3.96
N TYR A 196 6.34 3.59 4.73
CA TYR A 196 6.20 4.69 5.69
C TYR A 196 7.22 4.59 6.84
N SER A 197 7.39 3.40 7.43
CA SER A 197 8.26 3.18 8.59
C SER A 197 9.72 3.56 8.32
N ARG A 198 10.16 3.42 7.07
CA ARG A 198 11.54 3.67 6.60
C ARG A 198 11.85 5.13 6.27
N VAL A 199 10.85 6.01 6.22
CA VAL A 199 11.01 7.40 5.77
C VAL A 199 10.41 8.42 6.73
N ASP A 200 9.31 8.09 7.41
CA ASP A 200 8.66 8.96 8.37
C ASP A 200 9.09 8.59 9.80
N SER A 201 9.83 9.50 10.44
CA SER A 201 10.36 9.31 11.79
C SER A 201 9.28 9.14 12.86
N GLU A 202 8.07 9.65 12.64
CA GLU A 202 6.93 9.43 13.54
C GLU A 202 6.25 8.09 13.28
N PHE A 203 6.30 7.57 12.04
CA PHE A 203 5.65 6.31 11.64
C PHE A 203 6.49 5.06 11.94
N LYS A 204 7.80 5.20 12.17
CA LYS A 204 8.71 4.07 12.43
C LYS A 204 8.18 3.09 13.50
N PHE A 205 8.49 1.82 13.33
CA PHE A 205 8.07 0.74 14.23
C PHE A 205 8.95 0.60 15.49
N THR A 206 10.11 1.26 15.48
CA THR A 206 11.04 1.25 16.61
C THR A 206 10.66 2.25 17.70
N THR A 207 11.31 2.14 18.85
CA THR A 207 11.11 3.06 19.99
C THR A 207 11.20 4.53 19.57
N GLY A 208 10.24 5.32 20.02
CA GLY A 208 10.06 6.72 19.65
C GLY A 208 9.10 6.95 18.48
N GLY A 209 8.64 5.89 17.80
CA GLY A 209 7.52 5.98 16.84
C GLY A 209 6.17 6.01 17.55
N ALA A 210 5.19 6.69 16.93
CA ALA A 210 3.85 6.82 17.51
C ALA A 210 3.13 5.47 17.61
N LEU A 211 3.16 4.68 16.53
CA LEU A 211 2.54 3.35 16.46
C LEU A 211 3.13 2.40 17.50
N ARG A 212 4.46 2.44 17.67
CA ARG A 212 5.15 1.67 18.71
C ARG A 212 4.69 2.06 20.11
N THR A 213 4.55 3.36 20.37
CA THR A 213 4.06 3.86 21.66
C THR A 213 2.63 3.38 21.93
N TYR A 214 1.75 3.42 20.93
CA TYR A 214 0.36 2.97 21.10
C TYR A 214 0.26 1.47 21.40
N MET A 215 1.07 0.63 20.72
CA MET A 215 1.11 -0.80 20.99
C MET A 215 1.69 -1.10 22.38
N ASP A 216 2.79 -0.45 22.77
CA ASP A 216 3.37 -0.63 24.11
C ASP A 216 2.39 -0.20 25.20
N ASP A 217 1.63 0.89 25.02
CA ASP A 217 0.57 1.30 25.94
C ASP A 217 -0.57 0.26 26.02
N ASP A 218 -0.97 -0.34 24.89
CA ASP A 218 -2.00 -1.38 24.82
C ASP A 218 -1.58 -2.66 25.55
N ILE A 219 -0.31 -3.05 25.40
CA ILE A 219 0.31 -4.17 26.13
C ILE A 219 0.38 -3.86 27.64
N ASN A 220 0.80 -2.65 28.02
CA ASN A 220 0.88 -2.24 29.42
C ASN A 220 -0.52 -2.19 30.09
N ALA A 221 -1.55 -1.84 29.33
CA ALA A 221 -2.94 -1.89 29.75
C ALA A 221 -3.52 -3.32 29.80
N LYS A 222 -2.74 -4.33 29.35
CA LYS A 222 -3.12 -5.75 29.27
C LYS A 222 -4.32 -6.00 28.37
N THR A 223 -4.50 -5.16 27.35
CA THR A 223 -5.60 -5.27 26.38
C THR A 223 -5.15 -5.79 25.02
N TYR A 224 -3.85 -6.00 24.83
CA TYR A 224 -3.24 -6.66 23.68
C TYR A 224 -2.05 -7.52 24.11
N ASP A 225 -1.92 -8.71 23.55
CA ASP A 225 -0.84 -9.66 23.83
C ASP A 225 0.00 -9.96 22.58
N ILE A 226 1.30 -10.11 22.79
CA ILE A 226 2.25 -10.59 21.76
C ILE A 226 3.04 -11.81 22.23
N SER A 227 2.81 -12.26 23.47
CA SER A 227 3.67 -13.27 24.10
C SER A 227 3.46 -14.66 23.49
N GLU A 228 2.22 -14.99 23.11
CA GLU A 228 1.91 -16.26 22.45
C GLU A 228 2.69 -16.42 21.14
N GLN A 229 2.67 -15.39 20.29
CA GLN A 229 3.40 -15.43 19.02
C GLN A 229 4.92 -15.42 19.22
N ASN A 230 5.41 -14.64 20.19
CA ASN A 230 6.83 -14.66 20.54
C ASN A 230 7.31 -16.04 21.01
N ALA A 231 6.50 -16.75 21.81
CA ALA A 231 6.79 -18.13 22.19
C ALA A 231 6.78 -19.09 20.98
N ALA A 232 5.79 -18.97 20.10
CA ALA A 232 5.67 -19.80 18.90
C ALA A 232 6.86 -19.60 17.92
N GLU A 233 7.43 -18.40 17.89
CA GLU A 233 8.59 -18.05 17.05
C GLU A 233 9.93 -18.17 17.79
N ASN A 234 9.98 -18.88 18.93
CA ASN A 234 11.19 -19.11 19.74
C ASN A 234 11.92 -17.81 20.14
N GLY A 235 11.19 -16.75 20.45
CA GLY A 235 11.76 -15.46 20.81
C GLY A 235 12.04 -14.51 19.64
N ASN A 236 11.87 -14.97 18.40
CA ASN A 236 12.23 -14.18 17.21
C ASN A 236 11.15 -13.16 16.80
N TYR A 237 9.95 -13.22 17.39
CA TYR A 237 8.90 -12.22 17.19
C TYR A 237 9.22 -10.94 17.97
N ASP A 238 10.00 -10.05 17.36
CA ASP A 238 10.40 -8.82 18.02
C ASP A 238 9.28 -7.77 18.04
N LYS A 239 9.49 -6.72 18.84
CA LYS A 239 8.51 -5.62 18.96
C LYS A 239 8.47 -4.69 17.74
N VAL A 240 9.35 -4.83 16.76
CA VAL A 240 9.34 -4.04 15.53
C VAL A 240 8.38 -4.71 14.55
N THR A 241 8.57 -6.00 14.32
CA THR A 241 7.64 -6.87 13.59
C THR A 241 6.25 -6.71 14.19
N ALA A 242 6.09 -6.90 15.51
CA ALA A 242 4.80 -6.79 16.18
C ALA A 242 4.01 -5.50 15.94
N VAL A 243 4.68 -4.37 15.75
CA VAL A 243 3.98 -3.11 15.41
C VAL A 243 3.35 -3.19 14.02
N ASN A 244 4.03 -3.81 13.06
CA ASN A 244 3.52 -3.96 11.70
C ASN A 244 2.29 -4.89 11.66
N GLU A 245 2.32 -6.03 12.37
CA GLU A 245 1.12 -6.87 12.46
C GLU A 245 0.00 -6.18 13.24
N TYR A 246 0.30 -5.47 14.32
CA TYR A 246 -0.68 -4.72 15.11
C TYR A 246 -1.47 -3.74 14.22
N ILE A 247 -0.77 -2.96 13.39
CA ILE A 247 -1.43 -2.00 12.50
C ILE A 247 -2.14 -2.67 11.32
N HIS A 248 -1.65 -3.80 10.83
CA HIS A 248 -2.35 -4.60 9.83
C HIS A 248 -3.68 -5.15 10.38
N GLN A 249 -3.69 -5.72 11.58
CA GLN A 249 -4.92 -6.22 12.22
C GLN A 249 -5.94 -5.09 12.40
N ILE A 250 -5.49 -3.93 12.87
CA ILE A 250 -6.33 -2.73 13.00
C ILE A 250 -6.88 -2.28 11.64
N TRP A 251 -6.03 -2.24 10.61
CA TRP A 251 -6.43 -1.88 9.26
C TRP A 251 -7.48 -2.85 8.71
N ALA A 252 -7.30 -4.16 8.87
CA ALA A 252 -8.24 -5.18 8.42
C ALA A 252 -9.62 -5.03 9.10
N ILE A 253 -9.63 -4.74 10.41
CA ILE A 253 -10.85 -4.45 11.17
C ILE A 253 -11.55 -3.19 10.67
N ASN A 254 -10.79 -2.12 10.39
CA ASN A 254 -11.33 -0.90 9.80
C ASN A 254 -11.91 -1.13 8.40
N PHE A 255 -11.16 -1.83 7.55
CA PHE A 255 -11.58 -2.16 6.19
C PHE A 255 -12.89 -2.97 6.17
N ALA A 256 -13.04 -3.90 7.13
CA ALA A 256 -14.26 -4.69 7.31
C ALA A 256 -15.42 -3.93 7.96
N GLY A 257 -15.23 -2.65 8.35
CA GLY A 257 -16.25 -1.82 8.98
C GLY A 257 -16.54 -2.17 10.44
N GLN A 258 -15.58 -2.77 11.14
CA GLN A 258 -15.75 -3.29 12.50
C GLN A 258 -15.00 -2.45 13.56
N ASN A 259 -14.88 -1.14 13.35
CA ASN A 259 -14.14 -0.22 14.22
C ASN A 259 -14.62 -0.19 15.68
N GLN A 260 -15.84 -0.62 15.97
CA GLN A 260 -16.35 -0.78 17.33
C GLN A 260 -15.58 -1.81 18.15
N SER A 261 -14.95 -2.79 17.49
CA SER A 261 -14.16 -3.86 18.11
C SER A 261 -12.76 -3.41 18.54
N LEU A 262 -12.36 -2.20 18.16
CA LEU A 262 -11.08 -1.59 18.54
C LEU A 262 -11.18 -0.88 19.89
N ASN A 263 -10.18 -1.09 20.75
CA ASN A 263 -10.03 -0.37 22.01
C ASN A 263 -9.51 1.08 21.79
N SER A 264 -9.30 1.84 22.88
CA SER A 264 -8.86 3.23 22.81
C SER A 264 -7.45 3.41 22.22
N HIS A 265 -6.50 2.51 22.49
CA HIS A 265 -5.14 2.54 21.95
C HIS A 265 -5.12 2.21 20.46
N GLN A 266 -5.85 1.17 20.07
CA GLN A 266 -6.01 0.74 18.68
C GLN A 266 -6.69 1.81 17.83
N LYS A 267 -7.68 2.53 18.39
CA LYS A 267 -8.29 3.69 17.73
C LYS A 267 -7.32 4.83 17.52
N LYS A 268 -6.41 5.11 18.47
CA LYS A 268 -5.34 6.11 18.27
C LYS A 268 -4.41 5.71 17.13
N ALA A 269 -4.03 4.43 17.05
CA ALA A 269 -3.21 3.92 15.95
C ALA A 269 -3.93 4.04 14.60
N LEU A 270 -5.22 3.69 14.53
CA LEU A 270 -6.03 3.86 13.32
C LEU A 270 -6.10 5.33 12.86
N GLU A 271 -6.40 6.24 13.76
CA GLU A 271 -6.49 7.67 13.44
C GLU A 271 -5.13 8.26 13.05
N PHE A 272 -4.03 7.77 13.65
CA PHE A 272 -2.68 8.13 13.22
C PHE A 272 -2.39 7.65 11.79
N MET A 273 -2.73 6.41 11.43
CA MET A 273 -2.57 5.90 10.07
C MET A 273 -3.37 6.73 9.05
N LYS A 274 -4.62 7.08 9.37
CA LYS A 274 -5.45 7.97 8.54
C LYS A 274 -4.81 9.34 8.36
N LYS A 275 -4.34 9.96 9.44
CA LYS A 275 -3.67 11.27 9.41
C LYS A 275 -2.40 11.25 8.54
N LYS A 276 -1.72 10.10 8.49
CA LYS A 276 -0.53 9.88 7.67
C LYS A 276 -0.85 9.48 6.22
N ASN A 277 -2.12 9.53 5.81
CA ASN A 277 -2.59 9.18 4.47
C ASN A 277 -2.28 7.73 4.05
N VAL A 278 -2.13 6.82 5.01
CA VAL A 278 -2.06 5.38 4.71
C VAL A 278 -3.37 4.97 3.99
N PRO A 279 -3.30 4.22 2.88
CA PRO A 279 -4.49 3.73 2.20
C PRO A 279 -5.39 2.89 3.12
N MET A 280 -6.58 3.40 3.45
CA MET A 280 -7.53 2.73 4.36
C MET A 280 -8.51 1.80 3.65
N SER A 281 -8.43 1.70 2.33
CA SER A 281 -9.29 0.85 1.54
C SER A 281 -8.53 0.16 0.41
N VAL A 282 -9.08 -0.96 -0.05
CA VAL A 282 -8.60 -1.70 -1.21
C VAL A 282 -9.80 -2.27 -1.94
N ASN A 283 -9.79 -2.16 -3.26
CA ASN A 283 -10.80 -2.72 -4.12
C ASN A 283 -10.39 -4.16 -4.48
N ALA A 284 -11.03 -5.14 -3.85
CA ALA A 284 -10.76 -6.57 -4.11
C ALA A 284 -10.98 -6.98 -5.59
N ASN A 285 -11.78 -6.21 -6.32
CA ASN A 285 -12.08 -6.44 -7.74
C ASN A 285 -11.35 -5.46 -8.66
N TYR A 286 -10.30 -4.78 -8.16
CA TYR A 286 -9.53 -3.82 -8.94
C TYR A 286 -8.94 -4.50 -10.18
N SER A 287 -9.36 -4.08 -11.36
CA SER A 287 -9.03 -4.79 -12.62
C SER A 287 -7.80 -4.25 -13.33
N LYS A 288 -7.33 -3.05 -12.97
CA LYS A 288 -6.22 -2.38 -13.64
C LYS A 288 -4.88 -2.86 -13.07
N MET A 289 -3.83 -2.77 -13.89
CA MET A 289 -2.45 -3.01 -13.49
C MET A 289 -1.67 -1.74 -13.81
N LEU A 290 -1.40 -0.91 -12.80
CA LEU A 290 -0.60 0.30 -12.98
C LEU A 290 0.83 -0.08 -13.35
N GLY A 291 1.53 0.78 -14.09
CA GLY A 291 2.92 0.54 -14.48
C GLY A 291 3.08 -0.36 -15.71
N THR A 292 4.21 -1.06 -15.80
CA THR A 292 4.61 -1.79 -17.00
C THR A 292 5.05 -3.23 -16.69
N LYS A 293 4.59 -4.16 -17.51
CA LYS A 293 5.06 -5.54 -17.50
C LYS A 293 6.44 -5.60 -18.16
N ILE A 294 7.41 -6.16 -17.45
CA ILE A 294 8.81 -6.27 -17.91
C ILE A 294 9.15 -7.70 -18.36
N LYS A 295 8.63 -8.71 -17.68
CA LYS A 295 8.81 -10.15 -17.99
C LYS A 295 7.53 -10.91 -17.65
#